data_AF-A0AAV0R2F0-F1
#
_entry.id   AF-A0AAV0R2F0-F1
#
_cell.length_a   1.000
_cell.length_b   1.000
_cell.length_c   1.000
_cell.angle_alpha   90.00
_cell.angle_beta   90.00
_cell.angle_gamma   90.00
#
_symmetry.space_group_name_H-M   'P 1'
#
loop_
_entity.id
_entity.type
_entity.pdbx_description
1 polymer ?
#
loop_
_entity_poly.entity_id
_entity_poly.type
_entity_poly.pdbx_seq_one_letter_code
_entity_poly.pdbx_strand_id
1 'polypeptide(L)'
;MSDSRLLAEQQIWAGTTEGAKNQAFNCSNGDFFTGKGLWKVLCELFDVDFVDLDDAEKFDAMEMMSGMGDVWDEIVEKQGLYKTKLEEVNCFAAMTVVTNFKFQHVCSMNKSREFGFVGFYDTFKSVRYWVGKMREMKIIP
;
A
#
# COMPACT_ATOMS: atom_id res chain seq x y z
N MET A 1 -6.13 4.29 -2.40
CA MET A 1 -4.89 3.56 -2.70
C MET A 1 -4.61 3.70 -4.19
N SER A 2 -3.35 3.76 -4.58
CA SER A 2 -2.92 3.95 -5.97
C SER A 2 -1.73 3.04 -6.22
N ASP A 3 -1.89 2.06 -7.12
CA ASP A 3 -0.81 1.18 -7.57
C ASP A 3 0.27 2.05 -8.24
N SER A 4 1.54 1.82 -7.91
CA SER A 4 2.62 2.63 -8.48
C SER A 4 2.80 2.41 -9.99
N ARG A 5 2.38 1.27 -10.53
CA ARG A 5 2.30 1.05 -11.99
C ARG A 5 1.24 1.95 -12.61
N LEU A 6 0.05 2.02 -12.01
CA LEU A 6 -1.02 2.90 -12.49
C LEU A 6 -0.61 4.37 -12.46
N LEU A 7 0.07 4.78 -11.37
CA LEU A 7 0.60 6.13 -11.26
C LEU A 7 1.61 6.42 -12.37
N ALA A 8 2.55 5.50 -12.63
CA ALA A 8 3.50 5.65 -13.73
C ALA A 8 2.81 5.71 -15.09
N GLU A 9 1.85 4.81 -15.36
CA GLU A 9 1.03 4.81 -16.57
C GLU A 9 0.30 6.14 -16.77
N GLN A 10 -0.30 6.69 -15.70
CA GLN A 10 -1.01 7.97 -15.77
C GLN A 10 -0.07 9.15 -16.00
N GLN A 11 1.13 9.16 -15.39
CA GLN A 11 2.14 10.19 -15.64
C GLN A 11 2.64 10.16 -17.09
N ILE A 12 2.91 8.96 -17.63
CA ILE A 12 3.28 8.77 -19.03
C ILE A 12 2.15 9.26 -19.94
N TRP A 13 0.91 8.84 -19.67
CA TRP A 13 -0.26 9.28 -20.41
C TRP A 13 -0.40 10.80 -20.41
N ALA A 14 -0.31 11.45 -19.24
CA ALA A 14 -0.44 12.90 -19.12
C ALA A 14 0.69 13.64 -19.84
N GLY A 15 1.92 13.09 -19.83
CA GLY A 15 3.08 13.65 -20.52
C GLY A 15 3.06 13.47 -22.05
N THR A 16 2.30 12.51 -22.57
CA THR A 16 2.27 12.16 -24.00
C THR A 16 0.94 12.49 -24.70
N THR A 17 -0.10 12.87 -23.94
CA THR A 17 -1.42 13.21 -24.48
C THR A 17 -1.56 14.72 -24.60
N GLU A 18 -1.66 15.23 -25.83
CA GLU A 18 -1.77 16.68 -26.11
C GLU A 18 -2.91 17.34 -25.31
N GLY A 19 -4.08 16.69 -25.25
CA GLY A 19 -5.26 17.19 -24.52
C GLY A 19 -5.16 17.13 -22.99
N ALA A 20 -4.15 16.45 -22.43
CA ALA A 20 -3.96 16.31 -20.98
C ALA A 20 -2.99 17.34 -20.39
N LYS A 21 -2.35 18.17 -21.22
CA LYS A 21 -1.39 19.19 -20.78
C LYS A 21 -2.03 20.23 -19.86
N ASN A 22 -1.24 20.74 -18.91
CA ASN A 22 -1.64 21.78 -17.96
C ASN A 22 -2.87 21.42 -17.11
N GLN A 23 -3.06 20.14 -16.81
CA GLN A 23 -4.14 19.65 -15.97
C GLN A 23 -3.59 18.97 -14.71
N ALA A 24 -4.26 19.21 -13.57
CA ALA A 24 -4.13 18.36 -12.40
C ALA A 24 -5.17 17.23 -12.48
N PHE A 25 -4.70 15.98 -12.30
CA PHE A 25 -5.54 14.79 -12.25
C PHE A 25 -5.32 14.04 -10.94
N ASN A 26 -6.41 13.52 -10.36
CA ASN A 26 -6.29 12.51 -9.32
C ASN A 26 -5.78 11.20 -9.94
N CYS A 27 -5.15 10.37 -9.10
CA CYS A 27 -4.76 9.00 -9.42
C CYS A 27 -5.22 8.08 -8.29
N SER A 28 -6.19 7.22 -8.55
CA SER A 28 -6.59 6.12 -7.67
C SER A 28 -6.87 4.88 -8.50
N ASN A 29 -6.85 3.71 -7.85
CA ASN A 29 -7.07 2.42 -8.50
C ASN A 29 -8.42 2.29 -9.23
N GLY A 30 -9.39 3.15 -8.92
CA GLY A 30 -10.71 3.18 -9.55
C GLY A 30 -11.77 2.32 -8.85
N ASP A 31 -11.39 1.60 -7.80
CA ASP A 31 -12.25 0.81 -6.92
C ASP A 31 -12.21 1.32 -5.46
N PHE A 32 -12.97 0.66 -4.58
CA PHE A 32 -13.03 0.94 -3.14
C PHE A 32 -12.74 -0.32 -2.34
N PHE A 33 -12.18 -0.14 -1.15
CA PHE A 33 -11.90 -1.22 -0.20
C PHE A 33 -12.13 -0.72 1.24
N THR A 34 -12.21 -1.65 2.18
CA THR A 34 -12.26 -1.36 3.62
C THR A 34 -10.97 -1.80 4.29
N GLY A 35 -10.60 -1.17 5.41
CA GLY A 35 -9.44 -1.58 6.21
C GLY A 35 -9.52 -3.05 6.63
N LYS A 36 -10.71 -3.51 7.08
CA LYS A 36 -10.97 -4.92 7.38
C LYS A 36 -10.73 -5.86 6.19
N GLY A 37 -11.15 -5.45 4.99
CA GLY A 37 -10.90 -6.22 3.76
C GLY A 37 -9.42 -6.32 3.44
N LEU A 38 -8.69 -5.21 3.56
CA LEU A 38 -7.23 -5.19 3.38
C LEU A 38 -6.51 -6.07 4.43
N TRP A 39 -6.95 -6.01 5.70
CA TRP A 39 -6.37 -6.80 6.78
C TRP A 39 -6.49 -8.30 6.53
N LYS A 40 -7.67 -8.77 6.10
CA LYS A 40 -7.86 -10.18 5.72
C LYS A 40 -6.88 -10.63 4.62
N VAL A 41 -6.69 -9.80 3.59
CA VAL A 41 -5.74 -10.10 2.50
C VAL A 41 -4.30 -10.20 3.03
N LEU A 42 -3.91 -9.34 3.96
CA LEU A 42 -2.58 -9.39 4.59
C LEU A 42 -2.42 -10.64 5.46
N CYS A 43 -3.41 -10.98 6.29
CA CYS A 43 -3.40 -12.20 7.11
C CYS A 43 -3.19 -13.45 6.24
N GLU A 44 -3.93 -13.57 5.13
CA GLU A 44 -3.77 -14.66 4.17
C GLU A 44 -2.39 -14.68 3.48
N LEU A 45 -1.82 -13.51 3.17
CA LEU A 45 -0.53 -13.42 2.49
C LEU A 45 0.65 -13.84 3.37
N PHE A 46 0.56 -13.56 4.67
CA PHE A 46 1.60 -13.83 5.65
C PHE A 46 1.32 -15.07 6.51
N ASP A 47 0.24 -15.80 6.22
CA ASP A 47 -0.18 -17.02 6.92
C ASP A 47 -0.31 -16.80 8.44
N VAL A 48 -1.05 -15.75 8.81
CA VAL A 48 -1.34 -15.41 10.21
C VAL A 48 -2.85 -15.34 10.45
N ASP A 49 -3.27 -15.64 11.68
CA ASP A 49 -4.68 -15.61 12.05
C ASP A 49 -5.27 -14.19 11.94
N PHE A 50 -6.50 -14.13 11.43
CA PHE A 50 -7.26 -12.89 11.43
C PHE A 50 -7.79 -12.59 12.83
N VAL A 51 -7.38 -11.44 13.37
CA VAL A 51 -7.98 -10.84 14.56
C VAL A 51 -8.74 -9.60 14.14
N ASP A 52 -10.01 -9.51 14.53
CA ASP A 52 -10.85 -8.32 14.27
C ASP A 52 -10.37 -7.14 15.12
N LEU A 53 -10.62 -5.91 14.68
CA LEU A 53 -10.29 -4.74 15.48
C LEU A 53 -11.25 -4.66 16.67
N ASP A 54 -10.74 -4.63 17.89
CA ASP A 54 -11.53 -4.27 19.06
C ASP A 54 -11.58 -2.74 19.18
N ASP A 55 -12.76 -2.15 18.99
CA ASP A 55 -12.97 -0.70 19.11
C ASP A 55 -12.69 -0.16 20.53
N ALA A 56 -12.62 -1.03 21.54
CA ALA A 56 -12.27 -0.66 22.91
C ALA A 56 -10.75 -0.59 23.16
N GLU A 57 -9.93 -1.25 22.34
CA GLU A 57 -8.48 -1.29 22.52
C GLU A 57 -7.78 -0.19 21.71
N LYS A 58 -6.85 0.51 22.35
CA LYS A 58 -5.94 1.42 21.64
C LYS A 58 -4.87 0.58 20.95
N PHE A 59 -4.93 0.51 19.63
CA PHE A 59 -3.88 -0.07 18.80
C PHE A 59 -2.87 1.01 18.39
N ASP A 60 -1.67 0.98 18.97
CA ASP A 60 -0.53 1.81 18.57
C ASP A 60 0.57 0.97 17.92
N ALA A 61 0.54 0.91 16.59
CA ALA A 61 1.53 0.17 15.83
C ALA A 61 2.96 0.73 15.97
N MET A 62 3.11 2.03 16.25
CA MET A 62 4.43 2.64 16.41
C MET A 62 5.06 2.19 17.72
N GLU A 63 4.28 2.12 18.79
CA GLU A 63 4.72 1.57 20.08
C GLU A 63 5.04 0.08 19.95
N MET A 64 4.16 -0.71 19.35
CA MET A 64 4.37 -2.16 19.19
C MET A 64 5.62 -2.51 18.38
N MET A 65 5.94 -1.71 17.37
CA MET A 65 7.11 -1.95 16.51
C MET A 65 8.39 -1.30 17.04
N SER A 66 8.29 -0.51 18.11
CA SER A 66 9.45 0.07 18.79
C SER A 66 10.34 -1.03 19.35
N GLY A 67 11.64 -0.97 19.03
CA GLY A 67 12.61 -1.97 19.49
C GLY A 67 12.59 -3.31 18.73
N MET A 68 11.79 -3.45 17.66
CA MET A 68 11.78 -4.67 16.83
C MET A 68 12.93 -4.76 15.82
N GLY A 69 13.92 -3.86 15.90
CA GLY A 69 15.07 -3.82 14.98
C GLY A 69 15.89 -5.11 14.98
N ASP A 70 16.22 -5.62 16.18
CA ASP A 70 17.01 -6.86 16.32
C ASP A 70 16.24 -8.09 15.80
N VAL A 71 14.92 -8.11 15.99
CA VAL A 71 14.04 -9.17 15.46
C VAL A 71 14.04 -9.13 13.93
N TRP A 72 13.99 -7.93 13.32
CA TRP A 72 14.09 -7.79 11.87
C TRP A 72 15.46 -8.23 11.34
N ASP A 73 16.55 -7.85 12.01
CA ASP A 73 17.91 -8.29 11.65
C ASP A 73 18.00 -9.84 11.66
N GLU A 74 17.41 -10.51 12.66
CA GLU A 74 17.35 -11.97 12.72
C GLU A 74 16.54 -12.59 11.56
N ILE A 75 15.41 -11.98 11.19
CA ILE A 75 14.60 -12.43 10.04
C ILE A 75 15.41 -12.29 8.74
N VAL A 76 16.08 -11.16 8.54
CA VAL A 76 16.91 -10.89 7.36
C VAL A 76 17.99 -11.95 7.21
N GLU A 77 18.70 -12.27 8.30
CA GLU A 77 19.76 -13.28 8.30
C GLU A 77 19.20 -14.69 8.04
N LYS A 78 18.16 -15.11 8.77
CA LYS A 78 17.60 -16.46 8.65
C LYS A 78 16.98 -16.74 7.29
N GLN A 79 16.33 -15.74 6.69
CA GLN A 79 15.62 -15.88 5.42
C GLN A 79 16.50 -15.49 4.20
N GLY A 80 17.73 -15.04 4.43
CA GLY A 80 18.65 -14.66 3.35
C GLY A 80 18.14 -13.47 2.54
N LEU A 81 17.53 -12.49 3.23
CA LEU A 81 16.97 -11.29 2.63
C LEU A 81 18.05 -10.28 2.25
N TYR A 82 17.67 -9.28 1.46
CA TYR A 82 18.49 -8.10 1.25
C TYR A 82 18.72 -7.40 2.60
N LYS A 83 19.97 -6.98 2.86
CA LYS A 83 20.36 -6.40 4.14
C LYS A 83 19.75 -5.00 4.29
N THR A 84 18.63 -4.91 4.99
CA THR A 84 17.95 -3.66 5.35
C THR A 84 17.82 -3.54 6.85
N LYS A 85 17.73 -2.30 7.32
CA LYS A 85 17.25 -2.00 8.67
C LYS A 85 15.75 -1.82 8.68
N LEU A 86 15.11 -2.13 9.81
CA LEU A 86 13.66 -2.08 9.94
C LEU A 86 13.13 -0.70 9.52
N GLU A 87 13.77 0.37 9.99
CA GLU A 87 13.47 1.77 9.70
C GLU A 87 13.63 2.17 8.22
N GLU A 88 14.35 1.41 7.41
CA GLU A 88 14.51 1.66 5.97
C GLU A 88 13.34 1.09 5.15
N VAL A 89 12.67 0.06 5.67
CA VAL A 89 11.61 -0.68 4.97
C VAL A 89 10.21 -0.46 5.55
N ASN A 90 10.09 0.34 6.61
CA ASN A 90 8.80 0.70 7.20
C ASN A 90 8.58 2.21 7.20
N CYS A 91 7.32 2.61 7.34
CA CYS A 91 6.96 4.00 7.64
C CYS A 91 5.78 4.01 8.63
N PHE A 92 6.03 3.54 9.87
CA PHE A 92 4.97 3.41 10.88
C PHE A 92 4.26 4.73 11.18
N ALA A 93 4.97 5.86 11.17
CA ALA A 93 4.35 7.18 11.38
C ALA A 93 3.26 7.48 10.32
N ALA A 94 3.53 7.22 9.04
CA ALA A 94 2.53 7.43 7.98
C ALA A 94 1.38 6.42 8.10
N MET A 95 1.68 5.17 8.46
CA MET A 95 0.66 4.15 8.68
C MET A 95 -0.29 4.56 9.81
N THR A 96 0.22 5.01 10.96
CA THR A 96 -0.57 5.47 12.10
C THR A 96 -1.51 6.61 11.73
N VAL A 97 -1.07 7.56 10.89
CA VAL A 97 -1.93 8.64 10.42
C VAL A 97 -3.07 8.11 9.56
N VAL A 98 -2.77 7.26 8.58
CA VAL A 98 -3.76 6.75 7.61
C VAL A 98 -4.78 5.82 8.28
N THR A 99 -4.35 4.97 9.21
CA THR A 99 -5.26 4.05 9.92
C THR A 99 -6.16 4.76 10.93
N ASN A 100 -5.80 5.96 11.38
CA ASN A 100 -6.60 6.75 12.32
C ASN A 100 -7.59 7.72 11.66
N PHE A 101 -7.69 7.76 10.33
CA PHE A 101 -8.72 8.54 9.67
C PHE A 101 -10.12 8.10 10.10
N LYS A 102 -10.92 9.04 10.61
CA LYS A 102 -12.32 8.81 11.01
C LYS A 102 -13.31 8.94 9.84
N PHE A 103 -12.79 8.94 8.62
CA PHE A 103 -13.54 9.03 7.38
C PHE A 103 -12.85 8.20 6.30
N GLN A 104 -13.62 7.80 5.29
CA GLN A 104 -13.07 7.12 4.13
C GLN A 104 -12.49 8.14 3.15
N HIS A 105 -11.16 8.15 2.99
CA HIS A 105 -10.51 9.04 2.04
C HIS A 105 -10.63 8.46 0.61
N VAL A 106 -11.44 9.12 -0.22
CA VAL A 106 -11.75 8.70 -1.60
C VAL A 106 -11.44 9.82 -2.59
N CYS A 107 -10.96 9.44 -3.78
CA CYS A 107 -10.66 10.37 -4.87
C CYS A 107 -11.43 9.98 -6.13
N SER A 108 -12.01 10.96 -6.83
CA SER A 108 -12.69 10.73 -8.10
C SER A 108 -11.71 10.63 -9.26
N MET A 109 -11.89 9.60 -10.11
CA MET A 109 -11.16 9.40 -11.37
C MET A 109 -11.91 9.93 -12.60
N ASN A 110 -13.07 10.57 -12.41
CA ASN A 110 -13.92 10.99 -13.53
C ASN A 110 -13.19 11.91 -14.50
N LYS A 111 -12.48 12.93 -13.99
CA LYS A 111 -11.72 13.86 -14.84
C LYS A 111 -10.68 13.12 -15.70
N SER A 112 -9.95 12.17 -15.13
CA SER A 112 -8.97 11.38 -15.87
C SER A 112 -9.64 10.56 -16.98
N ARG A 113 -10.79 9.93 -16.67
CA ARG A 113 -11.59 9.13 -17.62
C ARG A 113 -12.17 9.99 -18.74
N GLU A 114 -12.68 11.18 -18.42
CA GLU A 114 -13.20 12.15 -19.39
C GLU A 114 -12.12 12.64 -20.36
N PHE A 115 -10.86 12.66 -19.93
CA PHE A 115 -9.70 12.99 -20.76
C PHE A 115 -9.12 11.75 -21.48
N GLY A 116 -9.69 10.57 -21.29
CA GLY A 116 -9.33 9.33 -21.99
C GLY A 116 -8.44 8.37 -21.19
N PHE A 117 -8.05 8.69 -19.95
CA PHE A 117 -7.34 7.76 -19.07
C PHE A 117 -8.31 6.83 -18.36
N VAL A 118 -8.42 5.60 -18.84
CA VAL A 118 -9.31 4.56 -18.29
C VAL A 118 -8.58 3.42 -17.58
N GLY A 119 -7.28 3.62 -17.28
CA GLY A 119 -6.47 2.67 -16.52
C GLY A 119 -7.04 2.45 -15.12
N PHE A 120 -7.01 1.20 -14.64
CA PHE A 120 -7.47 0.82 -13.32
C PHE A 120 -6.72 -0.44 -12.87
N TYR A 121 -6.67 -0.64 -11.55
CA TYR A 121 -6.19 -1.89 -10.96
C TYR A 121 -7.17 -2.32 -9.87
N ASP A 122 -7.41 -3.62 -9.76
CA ASP A 122 -8.07 -4.19 -8.59
C ASP A 122 -7.13 -4.06 -7.39
N THR A 123 -7.58 -3.36 -6.35
CA THR A 123 -6.75 -3.03 -5.19
C THR A 123 -6.23 -4.28 -4.48
N PHE A 124 -7.04 -5.34 -4.32
CA PHE A 124 -6.56 -6.54 -3.64
C PHE A 124 -5.59 -7.35 -4.50
N LYS A 125 -5.78 -7.40 -5.82
CA LYS A 125 -4.78 -7.99 -6.73
C LYS A 125 -3.48 -7.19 -6.75
N SER A 126 -3.57 -5.86 -6.68
CA SER A 126 -2.43 -4.96 -6.58
C SER A 126 -1.60 -5.24 -5.32
N VAL A 127 -2.23 -5.36 -4.15
CA VAL A 127 -1.51 -5.70 -2.90
C VAL A 127 -0.79 -7.03 -3.00
N ARG A 128 -1.46 -8.08 -3.51
CA ARG A 128 -0.82 -9.40 -3.70
C ARG A 128 0.35 -9.34 -4.67
N TYR A 129 0.21 -8.58 -5.76
CA TYR A 129 1.30 -8.36 -6.72
C TYR A 129 2.51 -7.71 -6.05
N TRP A 130 2.31 -6.63 -5.27
CA TRP A 130 3.42 -5.91 -4.62
C TRP A 130 4.09 -6.73 -3.53
N VAL A 131 3.33 -7.50 -2.73
CA VAL A 131 3.91 -8.45 -1.78
C VAL A 131 4.73 -9.51 -2.52
N GLY A 132 4.21 -10.07 -3.63
CA GLY A 132 4.97 -10.99 -4.49
C GLY A 132 6.27 -10.37 -5.03
N LYS A 133 6.24 -9.10 -5.47
CA LYS A 133 7.45 -8.39 -5.94
C LYS A 133 8.46 -8.14 -4.82
N MET A 134 8.02 -7.78 -3.62
CA MET A 134 8.93 -7.62 -2.48
C MET A 134 9.60 -8.95 -2.09
N ARG A 135 8.89 -10.08 -2.21
CA ARG A 135 9.47 -11.43 -2.04
C ARG A 135 10.49 -11.78 -3.11
N GLU A 136 10.16 -11.55 -4.39
CA GLU A 136 11.09 -11.74 -5.51
C GLU A 136 12.38 -10.92 -5.32
N MET A 137 12.25 -9.69 -4.81
CA MET A 137 13.35 -8.79 -4.49
C MET A 137 14.07 -9.13 -3.17
N LYS A 138 13.60 -10.15 -2.45
CA LYS A 138 14.10 -10.54 -1.12
C LYS A 138 14.09 -9.42 -0.09
N ILE A 139 13.11 -8.51 -0.14
CA ILE A 139 12.93 -7.46 0.88
C ILE A 139 12.16 -8.01 2.08
N ILE A 140 11.23 -8.93 1.82
CA ILE A 140 10.46 -9.68 2.82
C ILE A 140 10.56 -11.18 2.51
N PRO A 141 10.27 -12.06 3.48
CA PRO A 141 10.18 -13.51 3.26
C PRO A 141 9.06 -13.89 2.27
#